data_AF-A0A926BAP3-F1
#
_entry.id   AF-A0A926BAP3-F1
#
_cell.length_a   1.000
_cell.length_b   1.000
_cell.length_c   1.000
_cell.angle_alpha   90.00
_cell.angle_beta   90.00
_cell.angle_gamma   90.00
#
_symmetry.space_group_name_H-M   'P 1'
#
loop_
_entity.id
_entity.type
_entity.pdbx_description
1 polymer ?
#
loop_
_entity_poly.entity_id
_entity_poly.type
_entity_poly.pdbx_seq_one_letter_code
_entity_poly.pdbx_strand_id
1 'polypeptide(L)' 'DLSDTDIATITGIIARSGGFEFARREAEAHAERAVRCLDSFAPTPFKETLENLARYVTARDR' A
#
# COMPACT_ATOMS: atom_id res chain seq x y z
N ASP A 1 19.40 15.71 -13.68
CA ASP A 1 18.17 16.13 -13.00
C ASP A 1 16.98 16.01 -13.91
N LEU A 2 15.88 15.49 -13.37
CA LEU A 2 14.57 15.65 -13.98
C LEU A 2 14.06 17.04 -13.59
N SER A 3 13.51 17.78 -14.54
CA SER A 3 12.84 19.04 -14.23
C SER A 3 11.47 18.79 -13.60
N ASP A 4 10.93 19.80 -12.90
CA ASP A 4 9.56 19.75 -12.36
C ASP A 4 8.52 19.49 -13.47
N THR A 5 8.79 19.99 -14.69
CA THR A 5 7.97 19.75 -15.89
C THR A 5 7.97 18.28 -16.31
N ASP A 6 9.13 17.61 -16.22
CA ASP A 6 9.23 16.18 -16.53
C ASP A 6 8.44 15.35 -15.52
N ILE A 7 8.55 15.69 -14.23
CA ILE A 7 7.81 15.03 -13.15
C ILE A 7 6.30 15.21 -13.33
N ALA A 8 5.84 16.43 -13.64
CA ALA A 8 4.43 16.72 -13.88
C ALA A 8 3.89 15.96 -15.12
N THR A 9 4.70 15.84 -16.17
CA THR A 9 4.33 15.11 -17.39
C THR A 9 4.17 13.61 -17.10
N ILE A 10 5.15 13.02 -16.40
CA ILE A 10 5.14 11.60 -16.05
C ILE A 10 3.98 11.27 -15.12
N THR A 11 3.78 12.05 -14.05
CA THR A 11 2.68 11.84 -13.11
C THR A 11 1.32 12.02 -13.79
N GLY A 12 1.19 12.97 -14.72
CA GLY A 12 -0.01 13.12 -15.54
C GLY A 12 -0.30 11.91 -16.43
N ILE A 13 0.73 11.28 -17.01
CA ILE A 13 0.56 10.03 -17.78
C ILE A 13 0.10 8.89 -16.86
N ILE A 14 0.73 8.73 -15.70
CA ILE A 14 0.39 7.69 -14.71
C ILE A 14 -1.04 7.86 -14.20
N ALA A 15 -1.47 9.10 -13.92
CA ALA A 15 -2.84 9.39 -13.48
C ALA A 15 -3.87 9.01 -14.56
N ARG A 16 -3.62 9.37 -15.83
CA ARG A 16 -4.54 9.06 -16.93
C ARG A 16 -4.67 7.57 -17.23
N SER A 17 -3.63 6.77 -16.96
CA SER A 17 -3.68 5.32 -17.08
C SER A 17 -4.28 4.62 -15.85
N GLY A 18 -4.62 5.36 -14.78
CA GLY A 18 -5.11 4.80 -13.52
C GLY A 18 -4.01 4.10 -12.70
N GLY A 19 -2.74 4.42 -12.94
CA GLY A 19 -1.61 3.75 -12.30
C GLY A 19 -1.54 3.98 -10.80
N PHE A 20 -1.98 5.14 -10.30
CA PHE A 20 -2.01 5.42 -8.86
C PHE A 20 -3.08 4.59 -8.14
N GLU A 21 -4.26 4.47 -8.72
CA GLU A 21 -5.37 3.68 -8.21
C GLU A 21 -5.04 2.19 -8.25
N PHE A 22 -4.37 1.73 -9.31
CA PHE A 22 -3.84 0.38 -9.38
C PHE A 22 -2.81 0.12 -8.27
N ALA A 23 -1.82 0.99 -8.11
CA ALA A 23 -0.80 0.87 -7.06
C ALA A 23 -1.44 0.86 -5.66
N ARG A 24 -2.43 1.70 -5.41
CA ARG A 24 -3.19 1.72 -4.14
C ARG A 24 -3.90 0.39 -3.88
N ARG A 25 -4.60 -0.16 -4.88
CA ARG A 25 -5.29 -1.45 -4.75
C ARG A 25 -4.32 -2.59 -4.50
N GLU A 26 -3.20 -2.63 -5.19
CA GLU A 26 -2.17 -3.65 -4.96
C GLU A 26 -1.56 -3.54 -3.56
N ALA A 27 -1.29 -2.32 -3.08
CA ALA A 27 -0.81 -2.10 -1.72
C ALA A 27 -1.81 -2.62 -0.67
N GLU A 28 -3.10 -2.30 -0.83
CA GLU A 28 -4.19 -2.82 0.01
C GLU A 28 -4.24 -4.37 -0.03
N ALA A 29 -4.18 -4.97 -1.22
CA ALA A 29 -4.20 -6.43 -1.40
C ALA A 29 -2.99 -7.11 -0.72
N HIS A 30 -1.81 -6.50 -0.78
CA HIS A 30 -0.63 -7.01 -0.08
C HIS A 30 -0.77 -6.94 1.44
N ALA A 31 -1.30 -5.84 1.99
CA ALA A 31 -1.58 -5.72 3.41
C ALA A 31 -2.59 -6.79 3.88
N GLU A 32 -3.66 -7.03 3.13
CA GLU A 32 -4.61 -8.08 3.45
C GLU A 32 -3.98 -9.48 3.41
N ARG A 33 -3.13 -9.75 2.42
CA ARG A 33 -2.39 -11.03 2.35
C ARG A 33 -1.49 -11.20 3.56
N ALA A 34 -0.79 -10.15 3.99
CA ALA A 34 0.05 -10.18 5.18
C ALA A 34 -0.77 -10.50 6.43
N VAL A 35 -1.94 -9.88 6.60
CA VAL A 35 -2.87 -10.20 7.71
C VAL A 35 -3.32 -11.66 7.65
N ARG A 36 -3.73 -12.18 6.48
CA ARG A 36 -4.12 -13.59 6.32
C ARG A 36 -2.99 -14.56 6.66
N CYS A 37 -1.74 -14.21 6.36
CA CYS A 37 -0.60 -15.03 6.75
C CYS A 37 -0.42 -15.11 8.29
N LEU A 38 -0.97 -14.17 9.04
CA LEU A 38 -0.93 -14.18 10.51
C LEU A 38 -2.01 -15.07 11.14
N ASP A 39 -2.99 -15.54 10.36
CA ASP A 39 -4.10 -16.36 10.86
C ASP A 39 -3.63 -17.68 11.50
N SER A 40 -2.54 -18.27 11.00
CA SER A 40 -1.97 -19.51 11.53
C SER A 40 -1.26 -19.35 12.88
N PHE A 41 -1.02 -18.12 13.34
CA PHE A 41 -0.35 -17.85 14.61
C PHE A 41 -1.36 -17.75 15.76
N ALA A 42 -0.93 -18.19 16.94
CA ALA A 42 -1.70 -18.06 18.18
C ALA A 42 -2.02 -16.58 18.48
N PRO A 43 -3.17 -16.29 19.12
CA PRO A 43 -3.52 -14.94 19.53
C PRO A 43 -2.53 -14.45 20.59
N THR A 44 -1.64 -13.56 20.17
CA THR A 44 -0.59 -12.96 21.01
C THR A 44 -0.54 -11.46 20.73
N PRO A 45 -0.01 -10.65 21.67
CA PRO A 45 0.21 -9.21 21.43
C PRO A 45 1.08 -8.92 20.20
N PHE A 46 2.00 -9.83 19.85
CA PHE A 46 2.84 -9.69 18.64
C PHE A 46 2.03 -9.86 17.36
N LYS A 47 1.12 -10.84 17.32
CA LYS A 47 0.21 -11.04 16.19
C LYS A 47 -0.63 -9.79 15.96
N GLU A 48 -1.27 -9.28 17.01
CA GLU A 48 -2.07 -8.06 16.95
C GLU A 48 -1.24 -6.84 16.48
N THR A 49 -0.02 -6.70 16.99
CA THR A 49 0.88 -5.60 16.59
C THR A 49 1.23 -5.67 15.09
N LEU A 50 1.52 -6.87 14.56
CA LEU A 50 1.82 -7.07 13.15
C LEU A 50 0.60 -6.85 12.24
N GLU A 51 -0.59 -7.26 12.69
CA GLU A 51 -1.85 -6.96 11.98
C GLU A 51 -2.09 -5.44 11.91
N ASN A 52 -1.88 -4.73 13.02
CA ASN A 52 -1.99 -3.28 13.08
C ASN A 52 -0.95 -2.58 12.19
N LEU A 53 0.29 -3.08 12.17
CA LEU A 53 1.33 -2.56 11.28
C LEU A 53 0.93 -2.71 9.80
N ALA A 54 0.46 -3.89 9.39
CA ALA A 54 0.03 -4.15 8.01
C ALA A 54 -1.12 -3.22 7.57
N ARG A 55 -2.06 -2.93 8.48
CA ARG A 55 -3.16 -1.98 8.21
C ARG A 55 -2.67 -0.54 8.21
N TYR A 56 -1.72 -0.18 9.07
CA TYR A 56 -1.19 1.17 9.18
C TYR A 56 -0.43 1.62 7.94
N VAL A 57 0.42 0.75 7.37
CA VAL A 57 1.26 1.11 6.21
C VAL A 57 0.46 1.47 4.95
N THR A 58 -0.77 0.96 4.83
CA THR A 58 -1.68 1.27 3.71
C THR A 58 -2.72 2.35 4.04
N ALA A 59 -2.88 2.70 5.32
CA ALA A 59 -3.80 3.75 5.74
C ALA A 59 -3.27 5.17 5.49
N ARG A 60 -1.97 5.33 5.22
CA ARG A 60 -1.33 6.64 5.00
C ARG A 60 -1.85 7.42 3.78
N ASP A 61 -2.44 6.72 2.82
CA ASP A 61 -3.03 7.29 1.60
C ASP A 61 -4.57 7.44 1.67
N ARG A 62 -5.18 7.29 2.87
CA ARG A 62 -6.61 7.51 3.10
C ARG A 62 -6.93 8.94 3.55
#